data_AF-A0AAD4YLD6-F1
#
_entry.id   AF-A0AAD4YLD6-F1
#
_cell.length_a   1.000
_cell.length_b   1.000
_cell.length_c   1.000
_cell.angle_alpha   90.00
_cell.angle_beta   90.00
_cell.angle_gamma   90.00
#
_symmetry.space_group_name_H-M   'P 1'
#
loop_
_entity.id
_entity.type
_entity.pdbx_description
1 polymer ?
#
loop_
_entity_poly.entity_id
_entity_poly.type
_entity_poly.pdbx_seq_one_letter_code
_entity_poly.pdbx_strand_id
1 'polypeptide(L)'
;MALILPSITSLTTFSSLHVKLLASQVKGDEHVPADIPRHQLTTHIRCIINKRDEHEPFYVMDLGVLVSLMEKWNHCLPNVQPFFVVKCNHEPAFVAALATLGASFDCASKAEIKAVFAHGVSPTRIVYANPCKGEYH
;
A
#
# COMPACT_ATOMS: atom_id res chain seq x y z
N MET A 1 -1.52 -28.60 -26.76
CA MET A 1 -2.52 -27.82 -26.01
C MET A 1 -1.78 -27.02 -24.95
N ALA A 2 -1.19 -25.89 -25.34
CA ALA A 2 -0.37 -25.04 -24.47
C ALA A 2 -1.26 -23.89 -23.99
N LEU A 3 -1.46 -23.81 -22.68
CA LEU A 3 -2.12 -22.67 -22.05
C LEU A 3 -1.14 -21.49 -22.07
N ILE A 4 -1.46 -20.51 -22.90
CA ILE A 4 -0.77 -19.22 -22.96
C ILE A 4 -1.13 -18.49 -21.66
N LEU A 5 -0.16 -18.41 -20.74
CA LEU A 5 -0.22 -17.45 -19.63
C LEU A 5 -0.17 -16.04 -20.24
N PRO A 6 -1.09 -15.12 -19.88
CA PRO A 6 -0.99 -13.76 -20.37
C PRO A 6 0.29 -13.12 -19.83
N SER A 7 1.14 -12.66 -20.74
CA SER A 7 2.34 -11.89 -20.45
C SER A 7 2.02 -10.71 -19.54
N ILE A 8 2.80 -10.60 -18.46
CA ILE A 8 2.80 -9.52 -17.48
C ILE A 8 3.41 -8.25 -18.11
N THR A 9 2.82 -7.76 -19.20
CA THR A 9 3.30 -6.59 -19.97
C THR A 9 2.37 -5.39 -19.86
N SER A 10 1.80 -5.16 -18.68
CA SER A 10 1.23 -3.87 -18.29
C SER A 10 1.50 -3.57 -16.83
N LEU A 11 2.78 -3.47 -16.47
CA LEU A 11 3.25 -2.83 -15.25
C LEU A 11 3.92 -1.51 -15.65
N THR A 12 3.16 -0.61 -16.27
CA THR A 12 3.59 0.78 -16.39
C THR A 12 3.07 1.54 -15.17
N THR A 13 4.02 2.14 -14.46
CA THR A 13 3.91 3.18 -13.42
C THR A 13 3.42 2.75 -12.02
N PHE A 14 4.26 2.04 -11.27
CA PHE A 14 4.39 2.27 -9.83
C PHE A 14 5.86 2.59 -9.49
N SER A 15 6.40 3.62 -10.10
CA SER A 15 7.59 4.30 -9.60
C SER A 15 7.10 5.61 -9.00
N SER A 16 6.58 5.58 -7.77
CA SER A 16 6.18 6.83 -7.13
C SER A 16 6.07 6.78 -5.61
N LEU A 17 6.60 7.84 -5.00
CA LEU A 17 6.59 8.15 -3.58
C LEU A 17 5.27 8.89 -3.27
N HIS A 18 4.19 8.19 -2.96
CA HIS A 18 2.94 8.85 -2.55
C HIS A 18 3.04 9.33 -1.09
N VAL A 19 3.39 10.60 -0.92
CA VAL A 19 3.32 11.27 0.40
C VAL A 19 1.86 11.47 0.77
N LYS A 20 1.32 10.61 1.63
CA LYS A 20 0.05 10.88 2.30
C LYS A 20 0.29 11.52 3.66
N LEU A 21 -0.10 12.77 3.74
CA LEU A 21 -0.11 13.56 4.97
C LEU A 21 -1.41 13.26 5.73
N LEU A 22 -1.38 12.40 6.74
CA LEU A 22 -2.49 12.32 7.70
C LEU A 22 -2.06 12.95 9.02
N ALA A 23 -2.48 14.20 9.19
CA ALA A 23 -2.99 14.71 10.45
C ALA A 23 -4.47 15.05 10.20
N SER A 24 -5.29 15.08 11.24
CA SER A 24 -6.70 14.64 11.24
C SER A 24 -7.71 15.28 10.26
N GLN A 25 -7.35 16.18 9.34
CA GLN A 25 -8.30 16.89 8.46
C GLN A 25 -7.71 17.37 7.10
N VAL A 26 -7.06 16.52 6.29
CA VAL A 26 -6.66 16.95 4.92
C VAL A 26 -7.34 16.11 3.84
N LYS A 27 -8.44 16.68 3.33
CA LYS A 27 -9.07 16.34 2.05
C LYS A 27 -8.35 17.15 0.97
N GLY A 28 -7.44 16.54 0.22
CA GLY A 28 -6.81 17.22 -0.91
C GLY A 28 -5.58 16.49 -1.43
N ASP A 29 -5.64 16.10 -2.70
CA ASP A 29 -4.52 15.62 -3.49
C ASP A 29 -3.47 16.72 -3.65
N GLU A 30 -2.48 16.80 -2.76
CA GLU A 30 -1.26 17.54 -3.06
C GLU A 30 -0.39 16.67 -3.97
N HIS A 31 -0.38 16.98 -5.27
CA HIS A 31 0.45 16.30 -6.26
C HIS A 31 1.92 16.67 -6.04
N VAL A 32 2.62 15.84 -5.28
CA VAL A 32 4.08 15.92 -5.12
C VAL A 32 4.74 15.39 -6.39
N PRO A 33 5.78 16.07 -6.94
CA PRO A 33 6.51 15.59 -8.11
C PRO A 33 6.96 14.14 -7.94
N ALA A 34 6.74 13.34 -8.98
CA ALA A 34 6.69 11.88 -8.93
C ALA A 34 7.95 11.15 -8.42
N ASP A 35 9.10 11.83 -8.28
CA ASP A 35 10.36 11.22 -7.82
C ASP A 35 11.19 12.25 -7.02
N ILE A 36 11.18 12.15 -5.70
CA ILE A 36 12.09 12.92 -4.84
C ILE A 36 13.30 12.04 -4.53
N PRO A 37 14.51 12.37 -5.02
CA PRO A 37 15.71 11.62 -4.65
C PRO A 37 15.90 11.60 -3.13
N ARG A 38 16.42 10.50 -2.57
CA ARG A 38 16.65 10.38 -1.11
C ARG A 38 17.40 11.57 -0.50
N HIS A 39 18.37 12.13 -1.23
CA HIS A 39 19.14 13.28 -0.76
C HIS A 39 18.30 14.57 -0.62
N GLN A 40 17.14 14.65 -1.29
CA GLN A 40 16.22 15.79 -1.25
C GLN A 40 15.03 15.56 -0.29
N LEU A 41 14.85 14.35 0.25
CA LEU A 41 13.73 14.02 1.12
C LEU A 41 13.65 14.94 2.35
N THR A 42 14.79 15.17 3.02
CA THR A 42 14.86 16.06 4.19
C THR A 42 14.49 17.50 3.83
N THR A 43 14.90 17.97 2.65
CA THR A 43 14.54 19.30 2.16
C THR A 43 13.04 19.38 1.90
N HIS A 44 12.45 18.36 1.28
CA HIS A 44 11.02 18.32 1.03
C HIS A 44 10.19 18.27 2.33
N ILE A 45 10.60 17.45 3.30
CA ILE A 45 9.97 17.41 4.64
C ILE A 45 10.01 18.79 5.29
N ARG A 46 11.15 19.50 5.22
CA ARG A 46 11.26 20.88 5.73
C ARG A 46 10.34 21.85 4.97
N CYS A 47 10.20 21.70 3.66
CA CYS A 47 9.24 22.50 2.89
C CYS A 47 7.80 22.26 3.33
N ILE A 48 7.41 21.01 3.62
CA ILE A 48 6.08 20.68 4.16
C ILE A 48 5.90 21.33 5.54
N ILE A 49 6.89 21.21 6.43
CA ILE A 49 6.86 21.82 7.77
C ILE A 49 6.66 23.33 7.68
N ASN A 50 7.43 24.01 6.82
CA ASN A 50 7.39 25.47 6.71
C ASN A 50 6.12 26.01 6.02
N LYS A 51 5.41 25.18 5.25
CA LYS A 51 4.13 25.54 4.61
C LYS A 51 2.92 25.31 5.50
N ARG A 52 3.07 24.55 6.59
CA ARG A 52 1.99 24.25 7.51
C ARG A 52 1.93 25.31 8.60
N ASP A 53 0.74 25.90 8.76
CA ASP A 53 0.46 26.81 9.89
C ASP A 53 0.29 26.05 11.21
N GLU A 54 0.04 24.75 11.14
CA GLU A 54 -0.22 23.88 12.29
C GLU A 54 0.96 22.94 12.57
N HIS A 55 1.41 22.89 13.82
CA HIS A 55 2.49 22.02 14.29
C HIS A 55 2.05 20.57 14.60
N GLU A 56 0.97 20.10 13.96
CA GLU A 56 0.53 18.71 14.16
C GLU A 56 1.56 17.72 13.57
N PRO A 57 1.82 16.60 14.27
CA PRO A 57 2.69 15.56 13.75
C PRO A 57 2.11 14.99 12.45
N PHE A 58 3.00 14.68 11.50
CA PHE A 58 2.64 14.04 10.25
C PHE A 58 3.66 12.97 9.90
N TYR A 59 3.29 12.08 8.98
CA TYR A 59 4.20 11.11 8.41
C TYR A 59 4.32 11.30 6.90
N VAL A 60 5.40 10.76 6.35
CA VAL A 60 5.67 10.69 4.92
C VAL A 60 5.86 9.22 4.58
N MET A 61 5.12 8.72 3.60
CA MET A 61 5.19 7.33 3.17
C MET A 61 5.78 7.24 1.77
N ASP A 62 6.74 6.33 1.59
CA ASP A 62 7.36 6.08 0.29
C ASP A 62 6.84 4.76 -0.30
N LEU A 63 5.89 4.87 -1.23
CA LEU A 63 5.36 3.71 -1.94
C LEU A 63 6.34 3.15 -2.98
N GLY A 64 7.38 3.89 -3.38
CA GLY A 64 8.46 3.36 -4.21
C GLY A 64 9.25 2.27 -3.48
N VAL A 65 9.48 2.44 -2.16
CA VAL A 65 10.07 1.38 -1.32
C VAL A 65 9.17 0.14 -1.29
N LEU A 66 7.85 0.31 -1.19
CA LEU A 66 6.90 -0.80 -1.22
C LEU A 66 7.00 -1.60 -2.51
N VAL A 67 7.11 -0.92 -3.66
CA VAL A 67 7.27 -1.54 -4.98
C VAL A 67 8.54 -2.36 -5.04
N SER A 68 9.69 -1.77 -4.67
CA SER A 68 10.97 -2.50 -4.65
C SER A 68 10.95 -3.70 -3.70
N LEU A 69 10.24 -3.61 -2.57
CA LEU A 69 10.08 -4.74 -1.65
C LEU A 69 9.23 -5.86 -2.23
N MET A 70 8.13 -5.53 -2.92
CA MET A 70 7.28 -6.52 -3.62
C MET A 70 8.03 -7.20 -4.76
N GLU A 71 8.77 -6.44 -5.57
CA GLU A 71 9.62 -7.00 -6.63
C GLU A 71 10.68 -7.94 -6.05
N LYS A 72 11.35 -7.52 -4.98
CA LYS A 72 12.34 -8.35 -4.28
C LYS A 72 11.72 -9.61 -3.70
N TRP A 73 10.52 -9.52 -3.11
CA TRP A 73 9.79 -10.69 -2.61
C TRP A 73 9.53 -11.69 -3.74
N ASN A 74 8.95 -11.23 -4.85
CA ASN A 74 8.63 -12.08 -6.00
C ASN A 74 9.88 -12.71 -6.64
N HIS A 75 10.99 -11.97 -6.65
CA HIS A 75 12.27 -12.47 -7.15
C HIS A 75 12.89 -13.53 -6.22
N CYS A 76 12.93 -13.27 -4.91
CA CYS A 76 13.59 -14.15 -3.94
C CYS A 76 12.73 -15.36 -3.55
N LEU A 77 11.40 -15.23 -3.60
CA LEU A 77 10.43 -16.23 -3.17
C LEU A 77 9.35 -16.47 -4.26
N PRO A 78 9.73 -16.94 -5.46
CA PRO A 78 8.83 -16.96 -6.62
C PRO A 78 7.61 -17.89 -6.46
N ASN A 79 7.69 -18.86 -5.55
CA ASN A 79 6.61 -19.81 -5.26
C ASN A 79 5.82 -19.47 -3.98
N VAL A 80 6.06 -18.31 -3.37
CA VAL A 80 5.42 -17.89 -2.13
C VAL A 80 4.58 -16.65 -2.37
N GLN A 81 3.26 -16.81 -2.36
CA GLN A 81 2.33 -15.68 -2.46
C GLN A 81 2.36 -14.86 -1.16
N PRO A 82 2.66 -13.55 -1.19
CA PRO A 82 2.57 -12.72 -0.01
C PRO A 82 1.12 -12.47 0.38
N PHE A 83 0.82 -12.65 1.68
CA PHE A 83 -0.43 -12.23 2.33
C PHE A 83 -0.09 -11.13 3.35
N PHE A 84 -0.37 -9.87 3.01
CA PHE A 84 -0.10 -8.74 3.90
C PHE A 84 -1.10 -8.70 5.05
N VAL A 85 -0.60 -8.59 6.29
CA VAL A 85 -1.44 -8.49 7.49
C VAL A 85 -1.94 -7.05 7.65
N VAL A 86 -3.23 -6.81 7.41
CA VAL A 86 -3.81 -5.46 7.34
C VAL A 86 -3.64 -4.66 8.63
N LYS A 87 -3.71 -5.33 9.80
CA LYS A 87 -3.53 -4.70 11.11
C LYS A 87 -2.22 -3.91 11.25
N CYS A 88 -1.18 -4.30 10.50
CA CYS A 88 0.14 -3.68 10.58
C CYS A 88 0.13 -2.23 10.08
N ASN A 89 -0.63 -1.98 9.01
CA ASN A 89 -0.86 -0.64 8.46
C ASN A 89 -2.10 -0.67 7.57
N HIS A 90 -3.18 -0.02 8.03
CA HIS A 90 -4.45 0.05 7.33
C HIS A 90 -4.61 1.34 6.50
N GLU A 91 -3.51 2.05 6.22
CA GLU A 91 -3.54 3.24 5.37
C GLU A 91 -4.06 2.88 3.96
N PRO A 92 -5.11 3.55 3.44
CA PRO A 92 -5.76 3.16 2.19
C PRO A 92 -4.88 3.15 0.93
N ALA A 93 -3.92 4.06 0.77
CA ALA A 93 -3.03 4.02 -0.40
C ALA A 93 -2.01 2.89 -0.31
N PHE A 94 -1.53 2.56 0.88
CA PHE A 94 -0.66 1.43 1.12
C PHE A 94 -1.36 0.12 0.75
N VAL A 95 -2.60 -0.05 1.22
CA VAL A 95 -3.45 -1.19 0.87
C VAL A 95 -3.75 -1.23 -0.63
N ALA A 96 -4.12 -0.09 -1.24
CA ALA A 96 -4.39 0.00 -2.67
C ALA A 96 -3.15 -0.32 -3.54
N ALA A 97 -1.97 0.16 -3.15
CA ALA A 97 -0.72 -0.12 -3.84
C ALA A 97 -0.36 -1.60 -3.74
N LEU A 98 -0.44 -2.20 -2.55
CA LEU A 98 -0.25 -3.65 -2.38
C LEU A 98 -1.23 -4.47 -3.24
N ALA A 99 -2.50 -4.07 -3.29
CA ALA A 99 -3.51 -4.74 -4.10
C ALA A 99 -3.15 -4.70 -5.59
N THR A 100 -2.70 -3.54 -6.06
CA THR A 100 -2.29 -3.31 -7.45
C THR A 100 -1.01 -4.08 -7.81
N LEU A 101 -0.08 -4.19 -6.87
CA LEU A 101 1.16 -4.97 -7.00
C LEU A 101 0.96 -6.49 -6.90
N GLY A 102 -0.28 -6.97 -6.71
CA GLY A 102 -0.61 -8.40 -6.71
C GLY A 102 -0.54 -9.08 -5.34
N ALA A 103 -0.38 -8.35 -4.23
CA ALA A 103 -0.36 -8.94 -2.90
C ALA A 103 -1.73 -9.50 -2.49
N SER A 104 -1.75 -10.61 -1.75
CA SER A 104 -2.96 -11.08 -1.08
C SER A 104 -3.01 -10.50 0.34
N PHE A 105 -4.09 -10.72 1.09
CA PHE A 105 -4.30 -10.06 2.38
C PHE A 105 -4.71 -11.03 3.48
N ASP A 106 -4.08 -10.90 4.63
CA ASP A 106 -4.49 -11.50 5.89
C ASP A 106 -5.29 -10.47 6.69
N CYS A 107 -6.55 -10.80 6.96
CA CYS A 107 -7.45 -9.99 7.77
C CYS A 107 -7.81 -10.72 9.07
N ALA A 108 -7.90 -9.99 10.17
CA ALA A 108 -8.29 -10.47 11.49
C ALA A 108 -9.71 -10.03 11.90
N SER A 109 -10.37 -9.18 11.10
CA SER A 109 -11.69 -8.62 11.37
C SER A 109 -12.50 -8.34 10.11
N LYS A 110 -13.83 -8.27 10.25
CA LYS A 110 -14.76 -7.87 9.18
C LYS A 110 -14.47 -6.46 8.64
N ALA A 111 -13.96 -5.56 9.50
CA ALA A 111 -13.58 -4.21 9.11
C ALA A 111 -12.40 -4.22 8.13
N GLU A 112 -11.37 -5.01 8.41
CA GLU A 112 -10.21 -5.17 7.51
C GLU A 112 -10.62 -5.83 6.20
N ILE A 113 -11.45 -6.88 6.24
CA ILE A 113 -11.98 -7.52 5.03
C ILE A 113 -12.72 -6.48 4.16
N LYS A 114 -13.60 -5.67 4.76
CA LYS A 114 -14.33 -4.61 4.04
C LYS A 114 -13.39 -3.55 3.45
N ALA A 115 -12.35 -3.15 4.19
CA ALA A 115 -11.38 -2.16 3.72
C ALA A 115 -10.61 -2.68 2.50
N VAL A 116 -10.11 -3.92 2.56
CA VAL A 116 -9.42 -4.57 1.44
C VAL A 116 -10.36 -4.76 0.24
N PHE A 117 -11.59 -5.19 0.50
CA PHE A 117 -12.60 -5.42 -0.54
C PHE A 117 -12.99 -4.11 -1.26
N ALA A 118 -13.01 -2.98 -0.56
CA ALA A 118 -13.27 -1.66 -1.15
C ALA A 118 -12.23 -1.24 -2.21
N HIS A 119 -11.05 -1.87 -2.22
CA HIS A 119 -10.01 -1.67 -3.23
C HIS A 119 -10.09 -2.70 -4.38
N GLY A 120 -11.20 -3.42 -4.52
CA GLY A 120 -11.43 -4.35 -5.64
C GLY A 120 -10.69 -5.69 -5.52
N VAL A 121 -10.18 -6.01 -4.33
CA VAL A 121 -9.50 -7.28 -4.08
C VAL A 121 -10.51 -8.43 -4.06
N SER A 122 -10.27 -9.45 -4.89
CA SER A 122 -11.07 -10.68 -4.91
C SER A 122 -11.07 -11.39 -3.54
N PRO A 123 -12.21 -11.97 -3.09
CA PRO A 123 -12.25 -12.79 -1.87
C PRO A 123 -11.24 -13.94 -1.87
N THR A 124 -10.88 -14.47 -3.05
CA THR A 124 -9.89 -15.55 -3.20
C THR A 124 -8.47 -15.12 -2.82
N ARG A 125 -8.21 -13.81 -2.70
CA ARG A 125 -6.93 -13.23 -2.26
C ARG A 125 -6.99 -12.77 -0.80
N ILE A 126 -8.00 -13.18 -0.03
CA ILE A 126 -8.16 -12.80 1.38
C ILE A 126 -8.20 -14.06 2.24
N VAL A 127 -7.38 -14.09 3.30
CA VAL A 127 -7.44 -15.10 4.35
C VAL A 127 -7.95 -14.44 5.62
N TYR A 128 -8.98 -15.02 6.23
CA TYR A 128 -9.46 -14.61 7.55
C TYR A 128 -8.71 -15.38 8.65
N ALA A 129 -7.46 -14.97 8.94
CA ALA A 129 -6.55 -15.70 9.82
C ALA A 129 -6.68 -15.38 11.33
N ASN A 130 -7.85 -14.95 11.79
CA ASN A 130 -8.13 -14.90 13.23
C ASN A 130 -8.58 -16.30 13.72
N PRO A 131 -7.91 -16.94 14.68
CA PRO A 131 -8.33 -18.24 15.20
C PRO A 131 -9.64 -18.19 15.99
N CYS A 132 -9.96 -17.05 16.61
CA CYS A 132 -11.13 -16.87 17.47
C CYS A 132 -12.13 -15.89 16.82
N LYS A 133 -12.86 -16.37 15.81
CA LYS A 133 -13.88 -15.57 15.11
C LYS A 133 -15.20 -15.62 15.87
N GLY A 134 -15.87 -14.46 16.00
CA GLY A 134 -17.23 -14.42 16.53
C GLY A 134 -18.23 -15.06 15.56
N GLU A 135 -19.33 -15.61 16.07
CA GLU A 135 -20.34 -16.30 15.25
C GLU A 135 -20.96 -15.40 14.16
N TYR A 136 -21.11 -14.10 14.45
CA TYR A 136 -21.71 -13.10 13.54
C TYR A 136 -20.68 -12.31 12.72
N HIS A 137 -19.40 -12.68 12.80
CA HIS A 137 -18.32 -11.94 12.15
C HIS A 137 -18.23 -12.23 10.66
#